data_AF-A0A7K1XTA3-F1
#
_entry.id   AF-A0A7K1XTA3-F1
#
_cell.length_a   1.000
_cell.length_b   1.000
_cell.length_c   1.000
_cell.angle_alpha   90.00
_cell.angle_beta   90.00
_cell.angle_gamma   90.00
#
_symmetry.space_group_name_H-M   'P 1'
#
loop_
_entity.id
_entity.type
_entity.pdbx_description
1 polymer ?
#
loop_
_entity_poly.entity_id
_entity_poly.type
_entity_poly.pdbx_seq_one_letter_code
_entity_poly.pdbx_strand_id
1 'polypeptide(L)' 'MIPIRSGKKQTEFLLSTLPINQCFFCGKNGNPIMILVKMRSPVQFKVLPIHMKGKLMLDNQNAAVSPPVSLQNAQMVE' A
#
# COMPACT_ATOMS: atom_id res chain seq x y z
N MET A 1 6.14 0.72 3.22
CA MET A 1 5.45 1.44 2.13
C MET A 1 6.21 1.25 0.83
N ILE A 2 5.53 1.00 -0.29
CA ILE A 2 6.16 0.87 -1.62
C ILE A 2 5.67 2.04 -2.50
N PRO A 3 6.54 3.01 -2.85
CA PRO A 3 6.13 4.18 -3.63
C PRO A 3 5.84 3.79 -5.09
N ILE A 4 4.78 4.35 -5.66
CA ILE A 4 4.46 4.18 -7.09
C ILE A 4 5.21 5.23 -7.94
N ARG A 5 5.51 6.39 -7.34
CA ARG A 5 6.25 7.48 -7.98
C ARG A 5 7.45 7.88 -7.15
N SER A 6 8.55 8.22 -7.82
CA SER A 6 9.73 8.77 -7.17
C SER A 6 9.39 10.12 -6.53
N GLY A 7 9.71 10.28 -5.25
CA GLY A 7 9.45 11.51 -4.51
C GLY A 7 9.65 11.34 -3.01
N LYS A 8 9.98 12.45 -2.32
CA LYS A 8 10.11 12.44 -0.85
C LYS A 8 8.75 12.29 -0.15
N LYS A 9 7.73 12.94 -0.72
CA LYS A 9 6.35 12.85 -0.25
C LYS A 9 5.52 11.97 -1.19
N GLN A 10 4.61 11.21 -0.59
CA GLN A 10 3.78 10.22 -1.25
C GLN A 10 2.31 10.55 -1.01
N THR A 11 1.53 10.58 -2.07
CA THR A 11 0.06 10.67 -2.01
C THR A 11 -0.60 9.37 -2.45
N GLU A 12 0.14 8.52 -3.16
CA GLU A 12 -0.31 7.25 -3.68
C GLU A 12 0.83 6.22 -3.59
N PHE A 13 0.56 5.08 -2.96
CA PHE A 13 1.55 4.03 -2.75
C PHE A 13 0.89 2.69 -2.47
N LEU A 14 1.68 1.61 -2.55
CA LEU A 14 1.25 0.27 -2.19
C LEU A 14 1.68 -0.04 -0.76
N LEU A 15 0.72 -0.53 0.04
CA LEU A 15 0.97 -1.04 1.38
C LEU A 15 1.01 -2.58 1.30
N SER A 16 2.15 -3.15 1.68
CA SER A 16 2.30 -4.59 1.83
C SER A 16 1.79 -5.03 3.20
N THR A 17 1.02 -6.12 3.21
CA THR A 17 0.57 -6.81 4.43
C THR A 17 1.66 -7.64 5.09
N LEU A 18 2.72 -7.97 4.35
CA LEU A 18 3.92 -8.59 4.87
C LEU A 18 5.09 -7.60 4.87
N PRO A 19 6.09 -7.79 5.75
CA PRO A 19 7.35 -7.06 5.68
C PRO A 19 7.91 -7.08 4.24
N ILE A 20 8.39 -5.93 3.73
CA ILE A 20 8.87 -5.82 2.34
C ILE A 20 10.02 -6.79 2.05
N ASN A 21 10.87 -7.07 3.05
CA ASN A 21 11.94 -8.07 2.97
C ASN A 21 11.43 -9.52 2.83
N GLN A 22 10.12 -9.75 2.97
CA GLN A 22 9.45 -11.03 2.76
C GLN A 22 8.59 -11.04 1.47
N CYS A 23 8.65 -9.99 0.65
CA CYS A 23 7.90 -9.88 -0.59
C CYS A 23 8.60 -10.62 -1.76
N PHE A 24 8.13 -11.86 -2.00
CA PHE A 24 7.98 -12.65 -3.24
C PHE A 24 8.84 -12.49 -4.51
N PHE A 25 10.07 -11.97 -4.46
CA PHE A 25 11.13 -12.53 -5.32
C PHE A 25 11.90 -13.67 -4.61
N CYS A 26 11.62 -13.95 -3.32
CA CYS A 26 12.46 -14.81 -2.45
C CYS A 26 11.81 -16.07 -1.82
N GLY A 27 10.61 -16.52 -2.21
CA GLY A 27 10.19 -17.92 -2.00
C GLY A 27 9.04 -18.25 -1.02
N LYS A 28 8.49 -19.45 -1.27
CA LYS A 28 7.53 -20.29 -0.50
C LYS A 28 6.06 -19.86 -0.27
N ASN A 29 5.69 -18.59 -0.10
CA ASN A 29 4.36 -18.26 0.51
C ASN A 29 3.36 -17.39 -0.31
N GLY A 30 3.48 -17.32 -1.63
CA GLY A 30 2.61 -16.50 -2.50
C GLY A 30 2.88 -14.99 -2.48
N ASN A 31 2.40 -14.30 -3.51
CA ASN A 31 2.54 -12.85 -3.66
C ASN A 31 1.61 -12.16 -2.64
N PRO A 32 2.12 -11.29 -1.74
CA PRO A 32 1.26 -10.68 -0.72
C PRO A 32 0.19 -9.81 -1.36
N ILE A 33 -1.01 -9.82 -0.78
CA ILE A 33 -2.04 -8.86 -1.16
C ILE A 33 -1.52 -7.47 -0.83
N MET A 34 -1.45 -6.64 -1.86
CA MET A 34 -1.06 -5.25 -1.75
C MET A 34 -2.30 -4.36 -1.75
N ILE A 35 -2.31 -3.38 -0.86
CA ILE A 35 -3.39 -2.41 -0.74
C ILE A 35 -2.94 -1.12 -1.41
N LEU A 36 -3.72 -0.64 -2.38
CA LEU A 36 -3.49 0.69 -2.95
C LEU A 36 -3.97 1.76 -1.98
N VAL A 37 -3.07 2.60 -1.52
CA VAL A 37 -3.40 3.67 -0.57
C VAL A 37 -3.37 5.01 -1.29
N LYS A 38 -4.48 5.76 -1.18
CA LYS A 38 -4.60 7.14 -1.63
C LYS A 38 -4.78 8.04 -0.41
N MET A 39 -3.78 8.88 -0.15
CA MET A 39 -3.73 9.74 1.04
C MET A 39 -4.54 11.01 0.84
N ARG A 40 -5.15 11.50 1.92
CA ARG A 40 -5.80 12.81 1.95
C ARG A 40 -4.79 13.97 1.84
N SER A 41 -3.57 13.76 2.32
CA SER A 41 -2.48 14.75 2.28
C SER A 41 -1.13 14.04 2.05
N PRO A 42 -0.14 14.69 1.39
CA PRO A 42 1.16 14.08 1.14
C PRO A 42 1.88 13.67 2.44
N VAL A 43 2.43 12.45 2.48
CA VAL A 43 3.18 11.92 3.64
C VAL A 43 4.61 11.59 3.28
N GLN A 44 5.52 11.70 4.25
CA GLN A 44 6.91 11.33 4.06
C GLN A 44 7.08 9.83 3.86
N PHE A 45 8.11 9.45 3.09
CA PHE A 45 8.48 8.05 2.97
C PHE A 45 8.86 7.43 4.33
N LYS A 46 8.29 6.26 4.63
CA LYS A 46 8.57 5.47 5.85
C LYS A 46 8.89 4.02 5.49
N VAL A 47 10.02 3.56 6.02
CA VAL A 47 10.50 2.17 5.94
C VAL A 47 9.93 1.32 7.07
N LEU A 48 9.68 1.94 8.23
CA LEU A 48 9.07 1.30 9.39
C LEU A 48 7.56 1.05 9.16
N PRO A 49 6.95 0.12 9.91
CA PRO A 49 5.51 -0.06 9.95
C PRO A 49 4.77 1.26 10.22
N ILE A 50 3.60 1.41 9.61
CA ILE A 50 2.75 2.59 9.74
C ILE A 50 1.32 2.17 10.04
N HIS A 51 0.64 2.92 10.89
CA HIS A 51 -0.80 2.81 11.08
C HIS A 51 -1.51 3.88 10.26
N MET A 52 -2.60 3.48 9.62
CA MET A 52 -3.40 4.37 8.79
C MET A 52 -4.87 4.05 8.91
N LYS A 53 -5.70 5.06 8.73
CA LYS A 53 -7.15 4.95 8.66
C LYS A 53 -7.65 5.63 7.40
N GLY A 54 -8.65 5.04 6.76
CA GLY A 54 -9.30 5.58 5.57
C GLY A 54 -10.55 4.78 5.22
N LYS A 55 -11.13 5.02 4.05
CA LYS A 55 -12.26 4.26 3.53
C LYS A 55 -11.74 3.04 2.77
N LEU A 56 -12.02 1.84 3.28
CA LEU A 56 -11.72 0.59 2.59
C LEU A 56 -12.66 0.44 1.39
N MET A 57 -12.08 0.20 0.23
CA MET A 57 -12.79 -0.07 -1.02
C MET A 57 -12.37 -1.44 -1.52
N LEU A 58 -13.37 -2.28 -1.83
CA LEU A 58 -13.19 -3.59 -2.43
C LEU A 58 -13.69 -3.51 -3.86
N ASP A 59 -12.89 -4.02 -4.78
CA ASP A 59 -13.22 -4.09 -6.19
C ASP A 59 -13.14 -5.55 -6.67
N ASN A 60 -14.05 -5.92 -7.57
CA ASN A 60 -14.08 -7.24 -8.22
C ASN A 60 -13.31 -7.24 -9.56
N GLN A 61 -12.56 -6.18 -9.84
CA GLN A 61 -11.67 -6.12 -11.00
C GLN A 61 -10.55 -7.17 -10.95
N ASN A 62 -10.04 -7.51 -12.14
CA ASN A 62 -8.92 -8.42 -12.27
C ASN A 62 -7.69 -7.81 -11.58
N ALA A 63 -7.13 -8.55 -10.60
CA ALA A 63 -5.97 -8.14 -9.81
C ALA A 63 -4.71 -7.88 -10.65
N ALA A 64 -4.65 -8.39 -11.88
CA ALA A 64 -3.56 -8.09 -12.82
C ALA A 64 -3.62 -6.65 -13.37
N VAL A 65 -4.78 -6.00 -13.32
CA VAL A 65 -5.01 -4.65 -13.88
C VAL A 65 -5.04 -3.60 -12.76
N SER A 66 -5.69 -3.91 -11.64
CA SER A 66 -5.81 -3.00 -10.48
C SER A 66 -5.81 -3.80 -9.19
N PRO A 67 -5.16 -3.31 -8.10
CA PRO A 67 -5.26 -3.94 -6.79
C PRO A 67 -6.73 -4.03 -6.35
N PRO A 68 -7.23 -5.22 -5.95
CA PRO A 68 -8.63 -5.41 -5.60
C PRO A 68 -9.01 -4.74 -4.27
N VAL A 69 -8.02 -4.30 -3.49
CA VAL A 69 -8.22 -3.62 -2.21
C VAL A 69 -7.53 -2.26 -2.27
N SER A 70 -8.29 -1.21 -1.95
CA SER A 70 -7.74 0.14 -1.80
C SER A 70 -8.23 0.86 -0.54
N LEU A 71 -7.42 1.78 -0.05
CA LEU A 71 -7.75 2.66 1.07
C LEU A 71 -7.78 4.11 0.57
N GLN A 72 -8.98 4.68 0.50
CA GLN A 72 -9.22 6.03 0.01
C GLN A 72 -9.24 7.05 1.16
N ASN A 73 -8.86 8.30 0.87
CA ASN A 73 -8.80 9.39 1.84
C ASN A 73 -8.04 9.00 3.12
N ALA A 74 -6.95 8.27 2.95
CA ALA A 74 -6.18 7.74 4.06
C ALA A 74 -5.42 8.84 4.82
N GLN A 75 -5.27 8.66 6.12
CA GLN A 75 -4.48 9.49 7.02
C GLN A 75 -3.69 8.59 7.97
N MET A 76 -2.48 9.02 8.33
CA MET A 76 -1.71 8.30 9.35
C MET A 76 -2.34 8.49 10.73
N VAL A 77 -2.28 7.44 11.53
CA VAL A 77 -2.64 7.46 12.94
C VAL A 77 -1.45 6.94 13.74
N GLU A 78 -1.37 7.28 15.03
CA GLU A 78 -0.40 6.69 15.95
C GLU A 78 -0.77 5.24 16.27
#